data_AF-K2EH21-F1
#
_entry.id   AF-K2EH21-F1
#
_cell.length_a   1.000
_cell.length_b   1.000
_cell.length_c   1.000
_cell.angle_alpha   90.00
_cell.angle_beta   90.00
_cell.angle_gamma   90.00
#
_symmetry.space_group_name_H-M   'P 1'
#
loop_
_entity.id
_entity.type
_entity.pdbx_description
1 polymer ?
#
loop_
_entity_poly.entity_id
_entity_poly.type
_entity_poly.pdbx_seq_one_letter_code
_entity_poly.pdbx_strand_id
1 'polypeptide(L)'
;MKIIVYINFVLTLGLIGVVVWLAVYQKPKELITQTFPQYIDQCGEECEIQFKDYKKQIEEIVARNSKSETVKTVTITPAPVITAKPKSQTAYIPIAGPLSSTSKDWYDLAGTDFYLNFNTDYGKSAYANWDASLKVKDGNGTVYARIYDVTNKIAVNGSEISVSNKGDLTQVISGGLSLWSGNNLYRIQLKSLNGFEVTFGSGRIKIIY
;
A
#
# COMPACT_ATOMS: atom_id res chain seq x y z
N MET A 1 42.74 -59.98 5.14
CA MET A 1 42.34 -59.52 3.79
C MET A 1 40.86 -59.14 3.68
N LYS A 2 39.91 -59.83 4.34
CA LYS A 2 38.47 -59.57 4.24
C LYS A 2 37.99 -58.20 4.79
N ILE A 3 38.66 -57.66 5.82
CA ILE A 3 38.26 -56.39 6.47
C ILE A 3 38.54 -55.16 5.59
N ILE A 4 39.66 -55.17 4.85
CA ILE A 4 40.05 -54.05 3.98
C ILE A 4 39.07 -53.91 2.80
N VAL A 5 38.55 -55.02 2.28
CA VAL A 5 37.55 -55.03 1.19
C VAL A 5 36.23 -54.42 1.66
N TYR A 6 35.82 -54.71 2.90
CA TYR A 6 34.57 -54.19 3.46
C TYR A 6 34.62 -52.66 3.69
N ILE A 7 35.73 -52.15 4.21
CA ILE A 7 35.92 -50.71 4.44
C ILE A 7 35.88 -49.94 3.11
N ASN A 8 36.54 -50.46 2.07
CA ASN A 8 36.52 -49.83 0.75
C ASN A 8 35.12 -49.82 0.13
N PHE A 9 34.35 -50.90 0.31
CA PHE A 9 32.99 -50.99 -0.20
C PHE A 9 32.04 -49.97 0.47
N VAL A 10 32.12 -49.82 1.79
CA VAL A 10 31.30 -48.85 2.53
C VAL A 10 31.65 -47.40 2.16
N LEU A 11 32.95 -47.09 1.99
CA LEU A 11 33.39 -45.76 1.55
C LEU A 11 32.90 -45.43 0.14
N THR A 12 32.91 -46.40 -0.78
CA THR A 12 32.41 -46.18 -2.15
C THR A 12 30.91 -45.91 -2.18
N LEU A 13 30.11 -46.65 -1.41
CA LEU A 13 28.67 -46.41 -1.32
C LEU A 13 28.34 -45.05 -0.68
N GLY A 14 29.09 -44.65 0.34
CA GLY A 14 28.97 -43.33 0.97
C GLY A 14 29.24 -42.18 -0.01
N LEU A 15 30.31 -42.29 -0.81
CA LEU A 15 30.67 -41.29 -1.83
C LEU A 15 29.60 -41.20 -2.93
N ILE A 16 29.07 -42.33 -3.40
CA ILE A 16 27.99 -42.35 -4.40
C ILE A 16 26.74 -41.66 -3.84
N GLY A 17 26.38 -41.91 -2.57
CA GLY A 17 25.25 -41.26 -1.92
C GLY A 17 25.38 -39.74 -1.85
N VAL A 18 26.57 -39.23 -1.52
CA VAL A 18 26.85 -37.78 -1.47
C VAL A 18 26.77 -37.14 -2.86
N VAL A 19 27.31 -37.80 -3.89
CA VAL A 19 27.26 -37.31 -5.27
C VAL A 19 25.82 -37.25 -5.79
N VAL A 20 25.02 -38.28 -5.53
CA VAL A 20 23.59 -38.29 -5.91
C VAL A 20 22.83 -37.20 -5.15
N TRP A 21 23.10 -37.00 -3.86
CA TRP A 21 22.46 -35.94 -3.08
C TRP A 21 22.79 -34.55 -3.63
N LEU A 22 24.06 -34.28 -3.96
CA LEU A 22 24.46 -33.01 -4.56
C LEU A 22 23.80 -32.78 -5.92
N ALA A 23 23.75 -33.81 -6.78
CA ALA A 23 23.17 -33.72 -8.12
C ALA A 23 21.65 -33.54 -8.12
N VAL A 24 20.93 -34.13 -7.15
CA VAL A 24 19.46 -34.08 -7.11
C VAL A 24 18.93 -32.84 -6.39
N TYR A 25 19.62 -32.36 -5.35
CA TYR A 25 19.11 -31.28 -4.50
C TYR A 25 19.63 -29.88 -4.87
N GLN A 26 20.71 -29.76 -5.63
CA GLN A 26 21.14 -28.47 -6.17
C GLN A 26 20.51 -28.24 -7.54
N LYS A 27 19.21 -27.89 -7.58
CA LYS A 27 18.63 -27.33 -8.82
C LYS A 27 19.27 -25.97 -9.10
N PRO A 28 19.76 -25.70 -10.33
CA PRO A 28 20.24 -24.39 -10.70
C PRO A 28 19.07 -23.40 -10.63
N LYS A 29 19.29 -22.25 -9.98
CA LYS A 29 18.32 -21.14 -10.02
C LYS A 29 18.30 -20.62 -11.45
N GLU A 30 17.18 -20.80 -12.14
CA GLU A 30 16.97 -20.16 -13.44
C GLU A 30 17.05 -18.64 -13.25
N LEU A 31 18.07 -18.05 -13.87
CA LEU A 31 18.23 -16.60 -13.91
C LEU A 31 17.21 -16.07 -14.91
N ILE A 32 16.06 -15.60 -14.40
CA ILE A 32 15.06 -14.93 -15.23
C ILE A 32 15.65 -13.59 -15.67
N THR A 33 16.13 -13.52 -16.91
CA THR A 33 16.47 -12.25 -17.57
C THR A 33 15.17 -11.53 -17.88
N GLN A 34 14.81 -10.57 -17.03
CA GLN A 34 13.72 -9.64 -17.31
C GLN A 34 14.15 -8.71 -18.45
N THR A 35 13.66 -8.95 -19.66
CA THR A 35 13.65 -7.95 -20.72
C THR A 35 12.56 -6.93 -20.38
N PHE A 36 12.97 -5.76 -19.90
CA PHE A 36 12.06 -4.62 -19.73
C PHE A 36 11.49 -4.24 -21.10
N PRO A 37 10.16 -4.15 -21.27
CA PRO A 37 9.60 -3.58 -22.49
C PRO A 37 10.09 -2.13 -22.61
N GLN A 38 10.66 -1.79 -23.76
CA GLN A 38 11.03 -0.42 -24.07
C GLN A 38 9.77 0.45 -24.02
N TYR A 39 9.84 1.49 -23.19
CA TYR A 39 8.86 2.57 -23.17
C TYR A 39 8.95 3.31 -24.50
N ILE A 40 7.97 3.09 -25.36
CA ILE A 40 7.78 3.87 -26.58
C ILE A 40 6.87 5.02 -26.17
N ASP A 41 7.42 6.24 -26.14
CA ASP A 41 6.63 7.46 -25.99
C ASP A 41 5.74 7.60 -27.24
N GLN A 42 4.47 7.29 -27.08
CA GLN A 42 3.47 7.30 -28.13
C GLN A 42 2.45 8.42 -27.87
N CYS A 43 2.90 9.60 -27.45
CA CYS A 43 2.09 10.83 -27.55
C CYS A 43 2.28 11.37 -28.99
N GLY A 44 1.40 10.94 -29.91
CA GLY A 44 1.35 11.43 -31.30
C GLY A 44 0.78 12.86 -31.41
N GLU A 45 0.76 13.42 -32.63
CA GLU A 45 0.34 14.81 -32.92
C GLU A 45 -1.01 15.23 -32.31
N GLU A 46 -1.93 14.30 -32.07
CA GLU A 46 -3.24 14.55 -31.45
C GLU A 46 -3.15 14.98 -29.97
N CYS A 47 -2.11 14.52 -29.27
CA CYS A 47 -1.86 14.76 -27.85
C CYS A 47 -1.36 16.20 -27.62
N GLU A 48 -0.63 16.80 -28.57
CA GLU A 48 -0.23 18.22 -28.51
C GLU A 48 -1.39 19.19 -28.78
N ILE A 49 -2.33 18.81 -29.66
CA ILE A 49 -3.45 19.68 -30.05
C ILE A 49 -4.38 19.94 -28.85
N GLN A 50 -4.62 18.92 -28.02
CA GLN A 50 -5.45 19.01 -26.81
C GLN A 50 -4.87 19.98 -25.77
N PHE A 51 -3.55 20.00 -25.57
CA PHE A 51 -2.90 20.93 -24.64
C PHE A 51 -2.89 22.38 -25.14
N LYS A 52 -2.80 22.60 -26.46
CA LYS A 52 -2.84 23.94 -27.06
C LYS A 52 -4.25 24.55 -26.98
N ASP A 53 -5.28 23.74 -27.21
CA ASP A 53 -6.67 24.21 -27.12
C ASP A 53 -7.08 24.57 -25.68
N TYR A 54 -6.64 23.78 -24.69
CA TYR A 54 -6.90 24.06 -23.28
C TYR A 54 -6.26 25.38 -22.80
N LYS A 55 -5.07 25.73 -23.30
CA LYS A 55 -4.40 27.01 -22.97
C LYS A 55 -5.14 28.21 -23.55
N LYS A 56 -5.62 28.10 -24.80
CA LYS A 56 -6.37 29.17 -25.46
C LYS A 56 -7.69 29.49 -24.73
N GLN A 57 -8.38 28.45 -24.25
CA GLN A 57 -9.61 28.63 -23.45
C GLN A 57 -9.37 29.39 -22.14
N ILE A 58 -8.23 29.19 -21.47
CA ILE A 58 -7.88 29.91 -20.24
C ILE A 58 -7.60 31.39 -20.53
N GLU A 59 -6.87 31.69 -21.60
CA GLU A 59 -6.55 33.07 -21.99
C GLU A 59 -7.80 33.87 -22.39
N GLU A 60 -8.76 33.23 -23.08
CA GLU A 60 -10.04 33.85 -23.44
C GLU A 60 -10.95 34.14 -22.24
N ILE A 61 -10.90 33.32 -21.19
CA ILE A 61 -11.63 33.55 -19.93
C ILE A 61 -11.01 34.73 -19.16
N VAL A 62 -9.68 34.84 -19.13
CA VAL A 62 -8.97 35.96 -18.48
C VAL A 62 -9.19 37.28 -19.23
N ALA A 63 -9.26 37.24 -20.57
CA ALA A 63 -9.54 38.41 -21.39
C ALA A 63 -10.99 38.91 -21.25
N ARG A 64 -11.97 38.00 -21.07
CA ARG A 64 -13.39 38.35 -20.87
C ARG A 64 -13.64 39.10 -19.55
N ASN A 65 -12.87 38.80 -18.53
CA ASN A 65 -12.99 39.43 -17.20
C ASN A 65 -12.30 40.80 -17.11
N SER A 66 -11.61 41.26 -18.16
CA SER A 66 -10.84 42.53 -18.18
C SER A 66 -11.56 43.71 -18.85
N LYS A 67 -12.81 43.57 -19.29
CA LYS A 67 -13.63 44.70 -19.78
C LYS A 67 -14.86 44.91 -18.89
N SER A 68 -14.72 45.73 -17.87
CA SER A 68 -15.84 46.49 -17.31
C SER A 68 -15.39 47.91 -17.02
N GLU A 69 -16.05 48.85 -17.67
CA GLU A 69 -15.78 50.29 -17.67
C GLU A 69 -16.11 50.93 -16.30
N THR A 70 -15.22 51.86 -15.93
CA THR A 70 -15.40 53.04 -15.04
C THR A 70 -16.60 53.07 -14.08
N VAL A 71 -16.32 52.84 -12.80
CA VAL A 71 -17.13 53.34 -11.69
C VAL A 71 -16.22 54.12 -10.73
N LYS A 72 -16.70 55.32 -10.36
CA LYS A 72 -16.00 56.36 -9.57
C LYS A 72 -15.33 55.81 -8.31
N THR A 73 -14.09 56.24 -8.10
CA THR A 73 -13.28 56.02 -6.91
C THR A 73 -13.99 56.54 -5.66
N VAL A 74 -14.47 55.61 -4.83
CA VAL A 74 -14.72 55.87 -3.41
C VAL A 74 -13.65 55.08 -2.66
N THR A 75 -12.73 55.79 -2.01
CA THR A 75 -11.68 55.18 -1.18
C THR A 75 -12.34 54.59 0.07
N ILE A 76 -12.81 53.35 -0.03
CA ILE A 76 -13.15 52.51 1.12
C ILE A 76 -11.98 51.57 1.36
N THR A 77 -11.36 51.73 2.53
CA THR A 77 -10.37 50.81 3.09
C THR A 77 -10.87 49.36 2.93
N PRO A 78 -10.15 48.48 2.22
CA PRO A 78 -10.60 47.12 2.01
C PRO A 78 -10.64 46.39 3.36
N ALA A 79 -11.83 46.02 3.79
CA ALA A 79 -11.99 44.99 4.82
C ALA A 79 -11.34 43.70 4.30
N PRO A 80 -10.64 42.93 5.16
CA PRO A 80 -9.99 41.70 4.72
C PRO A 80 -11.03 40.76 4.14
N VAL A 81 -10.85 40.38 2.87
CA VAL A 81 -11.62 39.31 2.24
C VAL A 81 -11.23 38.01 2.94
N ILE A 82 -12.02 37.62 3.94
CA ILE A 82 -11.94 36.31 4.54
C ILE A 82 -12.40 35.33 3.47
N THR A 83 -11.45 34.85 2.66
CA THR A 83 -11.69 33.72 1.77
C THR A 83 -11.96 32.52 2.69
N ALA A 84 -13.23 32.20 2.88
CA ALA A 84 -13.64 31.05 3.67
C ALA A 84 -12.99 29.81 3.05
N LYS A 85 -11.99 29.25 3.73
CA LYS A 85 -11.36 27.98 3.35
C LYS A 85 -12.49 26.94 3.23
N PRO A 86 -12.55 26.14 2.16
CA PRO A 86 -13.54 25.09 2.05
C PRO A 86 -13.47 24.21 3.31
N LYS A 87 -14.63 24.04 3.97
CA LYS A 87 -14.73 23.31 5.23
C LYS A 87 -14.55 21.83 4.93
N SER A 88 -13.38 21.29 5.26
CA SER A 88 -13.11 19.87 5.09
C SER A 88 -13.95 19.03 6.04
N GLN A 89 -14.47 17.91 5.54
CA GLN A 89 -15.23 16.90 6.25
C GLN A 89 -14.32 15.71 6.62
N THR A 90 -14.74 14.91 7.61
CA THR A 90 -14.01 13.70 8.01
C THR A 90 -14.99 12.54 8.16
N ALA A 91 -14.66 11.41 7.52
CA ALA A 91 -15.38 10.16 7.66
C ALA A 91 -14.47 9.08 8.27
N TYR A 92 -15.10 8.10 8.91
CA TYR A 92 -14.41 6.94 9.49
C TYR A 92 -15.05 5.64 9.02
N ILE A 93 -14.21 4.70 8.57
CA ILE A 93 -14.61 3.32 8.25
C ILE A 93 -14.03 2.42 9.33
N PRO A 94 -14.84 1.86 10.26
CA PRO A 94 -14.33 0.99 11.31
C PRO A 94 -13.96 -0.39 10.74
N ILE A 95 -12.91 -0.98 11.29
CA ILE A 95 -12.45 -2.33 10.97
C ILE A 95 -12.48 -3.16 12.25
N ALA A 96 -13.27 -4.24 12.22
CA ALA A 96 -13.53 -5.06 13.39
C ALA A 96 -12.35 -5.98 13.74
N GLY A 97 -12.21 -6.26 15.04
CA GLY A 97 -11.37 -7.30 15.60
C GLY A 97 -11.95 -7.70 16.98
N PRO A 98 -11.23 -8.47 17.81
CA PRO A 98 -9.84 -8.88 17.64
C PRO A 98 -9.66 -10.11 16.74
N LEU A 99 -8.54 -10.17 16.02
CA LEU A 99 -8.12 -11.31 15.22
C LEU A 99 -6.62 -11.56 15.44
N SER A 100 -6.20 -12.82 15.47
CA SER A 100 -4.80 -13.20 15.71
C SER A 100 -4.23 -14.08 14.59
N SER A 101 -2.91 -14.06 14.44
CA SER A 101 -2.18 -14.97 13.56
C SER A 101 -0.78 -15.25 14.13
N THR A 102 -0.19 -16.37 13.73
CA THR A 102 1.23 -16.72 14.00
C THR A 102 2.04 -16.78 12.71
N SER A 103 1.44 -16.41 11.56
CA SER A 103 2.06 -16.53 10.26
C SER A 103 3.30 -15.64 10.12
N LYS A 104 4.38 -16.20 9.56
CA LYS A 104 5.59 -15.46 9.17
C LYS A 104 5.47 -14.79 7.79
N ASP A 105 4.48 -15.20 7.02
CA ASP A 105 4.09 -14.58 5.77
C ASP A 105 2.84 -13.72 5.95
N TRP A 106 2.55 -12.85 4.98
CA TRP A 106 1.34 -12.04 4.98
C TRP A 106 0.10 -12.94 4.98
N TYR A 107 -0.68 -12.84 6.05
CA TYR A 107 -1.89 -13.62 6.26
C TYR A 107 -3.13 -12.73 6.21
N ASP A 108 -4.10 -13.14 5.41
CA ASP A 108 -5.38 -12.46 5.25
C ASP A 108 -6.25 -12.62 6.51
N LEU A 109 -6.61 -11.50 7.14
CA LEU A 109 -7.57 -11.49 8.25
C LEU A 109 -9.01 -11.50 7.71
N ALA A 110 -9.60 -12.68 7.63
CA ALA A 110 -11.01 -12.83 7.27
C ALA A 110 -11.93 -12.02 8.20
N GLY A 111 -12.94 -11.35 7.64
CA GLY A 111 -13.87 -10.50 8.40
C GLY A 111 -13.41 -9.05 8.57
N THR A 112 -12.27 -8.67 7.99
CA THR A 112 -11.79 -7.27 7.90
C THR A 112 -12.06 -6.65 6.52
N ASP A 113 -12.96 -7.27 5.76
CA ASP A 113 -13.30 -6.90 4.39
C ASP A 113 -14.17 -5.64 4.35
N PHE A 114 -13.82 -4.68 3.50
CA PHE A 114 -14.66 -3.51 3.23
C PHE A 114 -14.49 -3.03 1.78
N TYR A 115 -15.57 -2.48 1.23
CA TYR A 115 -15.56 -1.81 -0.07
C TYR A 115 -15.32 -0.32 0.11
N LEU A 116 -14.55 0.27 -0.80
CA LEU A 116 -14.30 1.71 -0.80
C LEU A 116 -14.16 2.21 -2.24
N ASN A 117 -15.01 3.15 -2.63
CA ASN A 117 -14.86 3.90 -3.88
C ASN A 117 -14.43 5.34 -3.58
N PHE A 118 -13.12 5.51 -3.45
CA PHE A 118 -12.53 6.74 -2.94
C PHE A 118 -12.93 8.00 -3.72
N ASN A 119 -12.88 7.93 -5.06
CA ASN A 119 -13.15 9.09 -5.91
C ASN A 119 -14.63 9.42 -6.03
N THR A 120 -15.52 8.42 -6.04
CA THR A 120 -16.96 8.65 -6.16
C THR A 120 -17.57 9.08 -4.84
N ASP A 121 -17.12 8.50 -3.72
CA ASP A 121 -17.73 8.71 -2.42
C ASP A 121 -17.18 9.94 -1.70
N TYR A 122 -15.91 10.30 -1.94
CA TYR A 122 -15.21 11.37 -1.23
C TYR A 122 -14.58 12.43 -2.14
N GLY A 123 -14.56 12.23 -3.46
CA GLY A 123 -14.02 13.19 -4.41
C GLY A 123 -12.49 13.13 -4.57
N LYS A 124 -11.97 13.79 -5.61
CA LYS A 124 -10.57 13.67 -6.07
C LYS A 124 -9.52 14.27 -5.14
N SER A 125 -9.91 15.21 -4.27
CA SER A 125 -9.03 15.87 -3.30
C SER A 125 -8.98 15.16 -1.95
N ALA A 126 -9.76 14.09 -1.79
CA ALA A 126 -9.76 13.33 -0.54
C ALA A 126 -8.39 12.69 -0.30
N TYR A 127 -8.03 12.50 0.96
CA TYR A 127 -6.90 11.66 1.35
C TYR A 127 -7.28 10.82 2.57
N ALA A 128 -6.62 9.67 2.71
CA ALA A 128 -6.91 8.73 3.78
C ALA A 128 -5.63 8.30 4.51
N ASN A 129 -5.76 8.04 5.80
CA ASN A 129 -4.84 7.22 6.57
C ASN A 129 -5.64 6.21 7.38
N TRP A 130 -4.98 5.20 7.94
CA TRP A 130 -5.65 4.26 8.83
C TRP A 130 -4.87 4.10 10.12
N ASP A 131 -5.59 3.74 11.16
CA ASP A 131 -5.03 3.42 12.46
C ASP A 131 -5.50 2.05 12.91
N ALA A 132 -4.64 1.36 13.66
CA ALA A 132 -4.96 0.06 14.22
C ALA A 132 -4.27 -0.15 15.56
N SER A 133 -4.88 -0.96 16.41
CA SER A 133 -4.28 -1.43 17.65
C SER A 133 -3.65 -2.80 17.43
N LEU A 134 -2.34 -2.92 17.66
CA LEU A 134 -1.58 -4.14 17.46
C LEU A 134 -0.87 -4.56 18.74
N LYS A 135 -0.71 -5.88 18.94
CA LYS A 135 0.18 -6.42 19.98
C LYS A 135 0.86 -7.69 19.51
N VAL A 136 1.96 -8.02 20.17
CA VAL A 136 2.65 -9.30 20.06
C VAL A 136 2.56 -10.00 21.40
N LYS A 137 2.22 -11.28 21.41
CA LYS A 137 2.14 -12.08 22.63
C LYS A 137 3.44 -11.98 23.43
N ASP A 138 3.29 -11.74 24.72
CA ASP A 138 4.37 -11.57 25.70
C ASP A 138 5.37 -10.45 25.35
N GLY A 139 5.03 -9.57 24.39
CA GLY A 139 5.92 -8.50 23.94
C GLY A 139 7.22 -8.99 23.31
N ASN A 140 7.21 -10.17 22.67
CA ASN A 140 8.40 -10.72 22.04
C ASN A 140 8.25 -10.75 20.51
N GLY A 141 9.00 -9.90 19.81
CA GLY A 141 8.99 -9.83 18.34
C GLY A 141 8.25 -8.61 17.79
N THR A 142 7.91 -8.69 16.50
CA THR A 142 7.30 -7.58 15.76
C THR A 142 6.09 -8.07 14.99
N VAL A 143 4.99 -7.32 15.13
CA VAL A 143 3.79 -7.46 14.29
C VAL A 143 3.83 -6.40 13.20
N TYR A 144 3.49 -6.82 12.00
CA TYR A 144 3.23 -5.96 10.85
C TYR A 144 1.79 -6.12 10.43
N ALA A 145 1.13 -5.01 10.11
CA ALA A 145 -0.20 -5.01 9.51
C ALA A 145 -0.21 -4.08 8.30
N ARG A 146 -0.99 -4.42 7.28
CA ARG A 146 -1.16 -3.58 6.08
C ARG A 146 -2.55 -3.76 5.49
N ILE A 147 -2.96 -2.82 4.64
CA ILE A 147 -4.16 -2.98 3.82
C ILE A 147 -3.75 -3.64 2.51
N TYR A 148 -4.51 -4.65 2.11
CA TYR A 148 -4.36 -5.37 0.85
C TYR A 148 -5.60 -5.13 -0.01
N ASP A 149 -5.38 -4.72 -1.25
CA ASP A 149 -6.42 -4.61 -2.27
C ASP A 149 -6.66 -5.99 -2.87
N VAL A 150 -7.78 -6.60 -2.53
CA VAL A 150 -8.18 -7.94 -2.98
C VAL A 150 -8.57 -7.91 -4.46
N THR A 151 -9.15 -6.81 -4.93
CA THR A 151 -9.56 -6.62 -6.33
C THR A 151 -8.35 -6.57 -7.25
N ASN A 152 -7.36 -5.73 -6.91
CA ASN A 152 -6.16 -5.52 -7.72
C ASN A 152 -4.99 -6.43 -7.33
N LYS A 153 -5.15 -7.25 -6.28
CA LYS A 153 -4.15 -8.20 -5.76
C LYS A 153 -2.81 -7.54 -5.43
N ILE A 154 -2.86 -6.38 -4.79
CA ILE A 154 -1.69 -5.57 -4.48
C ILE A 154 -1.79 -4.99 -3.08
N ALA A 155 -0.65 -4.85 -2.39
CA ALA A 155 -0.60 -4.14 -1.13
C ALA A 155 -0.84 -2.64 -1.37
N VAL A 156 -1.65 -2.00 -0.51
CA VAL A 156 -1.87 -0.56 -0.59
C VAL A 156 -0.61 0.16 -0.11
N ASN A 157 -0.06 1.02 -0.95
CA ASN A 157 1.13 1.80 -0.61
C ASN A 157 0.85 2.75 0.57
N GLY A 158 1.82 2.87 1.47
CA GLY A 158 1.71 3.71 2.68
C GLY A 158 0.85 3.12 3.79
N SER A 159 0.29 1.91 3.60
CA SER A 159 -0.58 1.26 4.59
C SER A 159 0.16 0.42 5.63
N GLU A 160 1.42 0.02 5.40
CA GLU A 160 2.12 -0.83 6.35
C GLU A 160 2.41 -0.10 7.66
N ILE A 161 2.04 -0.73 8.76
CA ILE A 161 2.28 -0.29 10.14
C ILE A 161 2.89 -1.44 10.93
N SER A 162 3.66 -1.13 11.97
CA SER A 162 4.31 -2.14 12.78
C SER A 162 4.43 -1.74 14.24
N VAL A 163 4.47 -2.74 15.11
CA VAL A 163 4.75 -2.59 16.54
C VAL A 163 5.75 -3.66 16.95
N SER A 164 6.80 -3.27 17.66
CA SER A 164 7.82 -4.18 18.19
C SER A 164 7.80 -4.21 19.71
N ASN A 165 7.92 -5.40 20.26
CA ASN A 165 8.10 -5.66 21.69
C ASN A 165 7.01 -5.04 22.59
N LYS A 166 5.73 -5.18 22.19
CA LYS A 166 4.57 -4.73 22.97
C LYS A 166 3.62 -5.88 23.27
N GLY A 167 3.47 -6.21 24.54
CA GLY A 167 2.50 -7.21 25.04
C GLY A 167 1.06 -6.71 25.07
N ASP A 168 0.89 -5.39 25.20
CA ASP A 168 -0.41 -4.72 25.22
C ASP A 168 -0.78 -4.14 23.86
N LEU A 169 -2.09 -4.00 23.61
CA LEU A 169 -2.62 -3.36 22.41
C LEU A 169 -2.12 -1.91 22.33
N THR A 170 -1.31 -1.64 21.30
CA THR A 170 -0.72 -0.33 21.03
C THR A 170 -1.30 0.21 19.74
N GLN A 171 -1.89 1.41 19.78
CA GLN A 171 -2.40 2.07 18.59
C GLN A 171 -1.25 2.66 17.75
N VAL A 172 -1.29 2.41 16.45
CA VAL A 172 -0.36 2.94 15.46
C VAL A 172 -1.14 3.48 14.27
N ILE A 173 -0.59 4.52 13.63
CA ILE A 173 -1.23 5.22 12.51
C ILE A 173 -0.31 5.10 11.29
N SER A 174 -0.89 4.85 10.13
CA SER A 174 -0.17 4.78 8.86
C SER A 174 0.20 6.16 8.31
N GLY A 175 1.01 6.15 7.25
CA GLY A 175 1.12 7.29 6.34
C GLY A 175 -0.16 7.50 5.51
N GLY A 176 -0.07 8.40 4.54
CA GLY A 176 -1.13 8.58 3.54
C GLY A 176 -1.29 7.33 2.67
N LEU A 177 -2.53 6.95 2.41
CA LEU A 177 -2.88 5.79 1.61
C LEU A 177 -3.00 6.15 0.13
N SER A 178 -2.35 5.38 -0.73
CA SER A 178 -2.57 5.44 -2.18
C SER A 178 -3.59 4.38 -2.58
N LEU A 179 -4.87 4.74 -2.52
CA LEU A 179 -5.98 3.87 -2.89
C LEU A 179 -6.25 3.93 -4.39
N TRP A 180 -6.52 2.78 -5.00
CA TRP A 180 -6.91 2.71 -6.40
C TRP A 180 -8.32 3.26 -6.59
N SER A 181 -8.54 3.94 -7.72
CA SER A 181 -9.87 4.40 -8.11
C SER A 181 -10.82 3.25 -8.37
N GLY A 182 -12.12 3.49 -8.20
CA GLY A 182 -13.17 2.48 -8.39
C GLY A 182 -13.57 1.81 -7.07
N ASN A 183 -14.59 0.96 -7.14
CA ASN A 183 -15.12 0.25 -5.99
C ASN A 183 -14.30 -1.03 -5.72
N ASN A 184 -13.21 -0.89 -4.98
CA ASN A 184 -12.28 -1.99 -4.69
C ASN A 184 -12.59 -2.64 -3.34
N LEU A 185 -12.38 -3.95 -3.25
CA LEU A 185 -12.47 -4.72 -2.01
C LEU A 185 -11.11 -4.72 -1.32
N TYR A 186 -11.08 -4.28 -0.06
CA TYR A 186 -9.88 -4.23 0.74
C TYR A 186 -9.98 -5.16 1.95
N ARG A 187 -8.83 -5.66 2.39
CA ARG A 187 -8.68 -6.55 3.54
C ARG A 187 -7.42 -6.22 4.33
N ILE A 188 -7.43 -6.45 5.64
CA ILE A 188 -6.21 -6.36 6.45
C ILE A 188 -5.39 -7.64 6.34
N GLN A 189 -4.09 -7.47 6.11
CA GLN A 189 -3.10 -8.53 6.22
C GLN A 189 -2.25 -8.34 7.46
N LEU A 190 -1.95 -9.45 8.14
CA LEU A 190 -1.15 -9.49 9.36
C LEU A 190 0.06 -10.40 9.16
N LYS A 191 1.21 -10.03 9.71
CA LYS A 191 2.44 -10.80 9.65
C LYS A 191 3.22 -10.70 10.96
N SER A 192 3.73 -11.83 11.43
CA SER A 192 4.64 -11.94 12.56
C SER A 192 6.09 -12.03 12.04
N LEU A 193 7.03 -11.34 12.69
CA LEU A 193 8.44 -11.42 12.32
C LEU A 193 9.03 -12.82 12.54
N ASN A 194 8.71 -13.41 13.68
CA ASN A 194 9.36 -14.60 14.24
C ASN A 194 8.39 -15.73 14.57
N GLY A 195 7.09 -15.55 14.30
CA GLY A 195 6.06 -16.57 14.47
C GLY A 195 5.40 -16.56 15.85
N PHE A 196 5.72 -15.60 16.72
CA PHE A 196 4.90 -15.35 17.91
C PHE A 196 3.50 -14.91 17.48
N GLU A 197 2.51 -15.25 18.31
CA GLU A 197 1.13 -14.84 18.10
C GLU A 197 1.05 -13.32 18.12
N VAL A 198 0.52 -12.76 17.05
CA VAL A 198 0.28 -11.33 16.89
C VAL A 198 -1.23 -11.11 16.82
N THR A 199 -1.69 -10.02 17.43
CA THR A 199 -3.13 -9.70 17.47
C THR A 199 -3.37 -8.34 16.85
N PHE A 200 -4.30 -8.30 15.91
CA PHE A 200 -5.01 -7.11 15.47
C PHE A 200 -6.20 -6.90 16.41
N GLY A 201 -6.23 -5.81 17.18
CA GLY A 201 -7.32 -5.50 18.11
C GLY A 201 -8.54 -4.91 17.41
N SER A 202 -8.34 -3.77 16.77
CA SER A 202 -9.32 -3.07 15.93
C SER A 202 -8.60 -1.98 15.16
N GLY A 203 -9.27 -1.40 14.16
CA GLY A 203 -8.75 -0.25 13.44
C GLY A 203 -9.84 0.58 12.80
N ARG A 204 -9.43 1.64 12.11
CA ARG A 204 -10.33 2.45 11.28
C ARG A 204 -9.54 3.17 10.20
N ILE A 205 -10.22 3.44 9.08
CA ILE A 205 -9.74 4.35 8.05
C ILE A 205 -10.32 5.71 8.35
N LYS A 206 -9.47 6.74 8.40
CA LYS A 206 -9.86 8.13 8.48
C LYS A 206 -9.70 8.77 7.10
N ILE A 207 -10.78 9.35 6.61
CA ILE A 207 -10.85 9.98 5.29
C ILE A 207 -11.15 11.46 5.49
N ILE A 208 -10.38 12.33 4.87
CA ILE A 208 -10.55 13.79 4.91
C ILE A 208 -10.84 14.27 3.49
N TYR A 209 -11.94 14.99 3.30
CA TYR A 209 -12.45 15.42 1.99
C TYR A 209 -13.09 16.81 2.04
#